data_AF-A0A850BFF2-F1
#
_entry.id   AF-A0A850BFF2-F1
#
_cell.length_a   1.000
_cell.length_b   1.000
_cell.length_c   1.000
_cell.angle_alpha   90.00
_cell.angle_beta   90.00
_cell.angle_gamma   90.00
#
_symmetry.space_group_name_H-M   'P 1'
#
loop_
_entity.id
_entity.type
_entity.pdbx_description
1 polymer ?
#
loop_
_entity_poly.entity_id
_entity_poly.type
_entity_poly.pdbx_seq_one_letter_code
_entity_poly.pdbx_strand_id
1 'polypeptide(L)' 'MIPDADLARMEKLFARYIGPMAKLLVRRESRNANSLDTLCRALASHIDKDADRRRFLAEAGF' A
#
# COMPACT_ATOMS: atom_id res chain seq x y z
N MET A 1 6.09 -13.45 -5.64
CA MET A 1 6.30 -13.21 -4.20
C MET A 1 6.86 -11.82 -4.04
N ILE A 2 6.21 -10.95 -3.26
CA ILE A 2 6.66 -9.56 -3.06
C ILE A 2 7.80 -9.57 -2.03
N PRO A 3 8.96 -8.95 -2.29
CA PRO A 3 10.07 -8.88 -1.34
C PRO A 3 9.68 -8.19 -0.03
N ASP A 4 10.20 -8.66 1.10
CA ASP A 4 9.92 -8.06 2.41
C ASP A 4 10.36 -6.59 2.50
N ALA A 5 11.44 -6.21 1.80
CA ALA A 5 11.89 -4.83 1.70
C ALA A 5 10.84 -3.92 1.04
N ASP A 6 10.16 -4.42 0.00
CA ASP A 6 9.08 -3.68 -0.66
C ASP A 6 7.84 -3.59 0.23
N LEU A 7 7.50 -4.65 0.97
CA LEU A 7 6.41 -4.63 1.94
C LEU A 7 6.67 -3.61 3.06
N ALA A 8 7.88 -3.57 3.61
CA ALA A 8 8.25 -2.61 4.64
C ALA A 8 8.23 -1.16 4.11
N ARG A 9 8.64 -0.95 2.85
CA ARG A 9 8.55 0.35 2.17
C ARG A 9 7.09 0.77 2.02
N MET A 10 6.24 -0.13 1.53
CA MET A 10 4.80 0.14 1.35
C MET A 10 4.09 0.38 2.67
N GLU A 11 4.41 -0.36 3.73
CA GLU A 11 3.87 -0.13 5.08
C GLU A 11 4.18 1.27 5.59
N LYS A 12 5.44 1.71 5.51
CA LYS A 12 5.83 3.07 5.92
C LYS A 12 5.13 4.15 5.09
N LEU A 13 5.05 3.95 3.78
CA LEU A 13 4.37 4.87 2.88
C LEU A 13 2.88 4.98 3.23
N PHE A 14 2.22 3.84 3.34
CA PHE A 14 0.78 3.72 3.56
C PHE A 14 0.36 4.20 4.96
N ALA A 15 1.21 4.01 5.97
CA ALA A 15 0.99 4.50 7.33
C ALA A 15 0.84 6.02 7.40
N ARG A 16 1.41 6.78 6.45
CA ARG A 16 1.23 8.24 6.39
C ARG A 16 -0.20 8.65 6.04
N TYR A 17 -0.97 7.75 5.42
CA TYR A 17 -2.33 8.01 4.95
C TYR A 17 -3.39 7.42 5.88
N ILE A 18 -3.19 6.17 6.36
CA ILE A 18 -4.20 5.43 7.14
C ILE A 18 -3.76 5.23 8.61
N GLY A 19 -2.53 5.61 8.95
CA GLY A 19 -2.00 5.50 10.30
C GLY A 19 -1.60 4.06 10.68
N PRO A 20 -1.70 3.68 11.97
CA PRO A 20 -1.11 2.44 12.48
C PRO A 20 -1.74 1.16 11.92
N MET A 21 -2.93 1.25 11.31
CA MET A 21 -3.60 0.13 10.65
C MET A 21 -2.92 -0.32 9.35
N ALA A 22 -2.03 0.50 8.79
CA ALA A 22 -1.33 0.21 7.55
C ALA A 22 -0.60 -1.14 7.57
N LYS A 23 0.03 -1.49 8.70
CA LYS A 23 0.73 -2.78 8.87
C LYS A 23 -0.18 -3.99 8.66
N LEU A 24 -1.40 -3.93 9.21
CA LEU A 24 -2.36 -5.01 9.10
C LEU A 24 -2.85 -5.15 7.66
N LEU A 25 -3.19 -4.03 7.02
CA LEU A 25 -3.67 -4.00 5.64
C LEU A 25 -2.60 -4.45 4.65
N VAL A 26 -1.36 -3.96 4.77
CA VAL A 26 -0.25 -4.39 3.91
C VAL A 26 0.00 -5.89 4.02
N ARG A 27 -0.01 -6.45 5.23
CA ARG A 27 0.14 -7.90 5.42
C ARG A 27 -1.03 -8.71 4.88
N ARG A 28 -2.25 -8.17 4.97
CA ARG A 28 -3.46 -8.83 4.46
C ARG A 28 -3.47 -8.82 2.93
N GLU A 29 -3.26 -7.66 2.33
CA GLU A 29 -3.27 -7.48 0.89
C GLU A 29 -2.05 -8.12 0.23
N SER A 30 -0.88 -8.19 0.89
CA SER A 30 0.30 -8.87 0.33
C SER A 30 0.14 -10.38 0.20
N ARG A 31 -0.76 -11.00 0.98
CA ARG A 31 -1.10 -12.42 0.83
C ARG A 31 -1.97 -12.69 -0.39
N ASN A 32 -2.77 -11.70 -0.81
CA ASN A 32 -3.68 -11.81 -1.95
C ASN A 32 -3.07 -11.20 -3.23
N ALA A 33 -2.08 -10.33 -3.09
CA ALA A 33 -1.42 -9.64 -4.19
C ALA A 33 -0.31 -10.51 -4.80
N ASN A 34 -0.34 -10.64 -6.13
CA ASN A 34 0.65 -11.40 -6.89
C ASN A 34 1.85 -10.55 -7.32
N SER A 35 1.75 -9.23 -7.19
CA SER A 35 2.77 -8.25 -7.58
C SER A 35 2.66 -6.95 -6.77
N LEU A 36 3.71 -6.11 -6.83
CA LEU A 36 3.71 -4.81 -6.18
C LEU A 36 2.62 -3.89 -6.72
N ASP A 37 2.35 -3.89 -8.04
CA ASP A 37 1.25 -3.12 -8.64
C ASP A 37 -0.11 -3.52 -8.03
N THR A 38 -0.40 -4.83 -7.98
CA THR A 38 -1.65 -5.32 -7.40
C THR A 38 -1.79 -4.99 -5.92
N LEU A 39 -0.67 -5.00 -5.17
CA LEU A 39 -0.65 -4.58 -3.77
C LEU A 39 -0.95 -3.09 -3.65
N CYS A 40 -0.27 -2.24 -4.41
CA CYS A 40 -0.46 -0.80 -4.37
C CYS A 40 -1.91 -0.42 -4.73
N ARG A 41 -2.51 -1.04 -5.75
CA ARG A 41 -3.92 -0.80 -6.10
C ARG A 41 -4.88 -1.22 -4.98
N ALA A 42 -4.63 -2.38 -4.35
CA ALA A 42 -5.44 -2.85 -3.23
C ALA A 42 -5.34 -1.89 -2.03
N LEU A 43 -4.13 -1.47 -1.66
CA LEU A 43 -3.91 -0.51 -0.58
C LEU A 43 -4.54 0.87 -0.88
N ALA A 44 -4.36 1.35 -2.11
CA ALA A 44 -4.95 2.58 -2.58
C ALA A 44 -6.49 2.59 -2.45
N SER A 45 -7.15 1.43 -2.63
CA SER A 45 -8.61 1.29 -2.47
C SER A 45 -9.12 1.54 -1.06
N HIS A 46 -8.24 1.45 -0.04
CA HIS A 46 -8.58 1.75 1.34
C HIS A 46 -8.41 3.25 1.70
N ILE A 47 -7.91 4.08 0.78
CA ILE A 47 -7.76 5.52 1.00
C ILE A 47 -9.02 6.22 0.48
N ASP A 48 -9.81 6.77 1.40
CA ASP A 48 -11.10 7.41 1.10
C ASP A 48 -10.97 8.64 0.20
N LYS A 49 -9.91 9.44 0.41
CA LYS A 49 -9.71 10.69 -0.34
C LYS A 49 -9.01 10.41 -1.66
N ASP A 50 -9.67 10.73 -2.78
CA ASP A 50 -9.10 10.55 -4.13
C ASP A 50 -7.73 11.23 -4.30
N ALA A 51 -7.55 12.42 -3.73
CA ALA A 51 -6.29 13.15 -3.81
C ALA A 51 -5.14 12.41 -3.10
N ASP A 52 -5.42 11.85 -1.91
CA ASP A 52 -4.45 11.08 -1.14
C ASP A 52 -4.16 9.74 -1.79
N ARG A 53 -5.18 9.09 -2.37
CA ARG A 53 -5.02 7.88 -3.17
C ARG A 53 -4.06 8.09 -4.33
N ARG A 54 -4.24 9.19 -5.05
CA ARG A 54 -3.41 9.56 -6.21
C ARG A 54 -1.97 9.89 -5.80
N ARG A 55 -1.79 10.56 -4.66
CA ARG A 55 -0.46 10.81 -4.07
C ARG A 55 0.23 9.52 -3.63
N PHE A 56 -0.50 8.63 -2.97
CA PHE A 56 0.03 7.33 -2.55
C PHE A 56 0.53 6.51 -3.74
N LEU A 57 -0.25 6.42 -4.83
CA LEU A 57 0.16 5.72 -6.04
C LEU A 57 1.41 6.37 -6.66
N ALA A 58 1.42 7.69 -6.81
CA ALA A 58 2.56 8.42 -7.34
C ALA A 58 3.84 8.22 -6.50
N GLU A 59 3.76 8.28 -5.17
CA GLU A 59 4.90 8.02 -4.28
C GLU A 59 5.32 6.55 -4.26
N ALA A 60 4.40 5.62 -4.51
CA ALA A 60 4.70 4.19 -4.66
C ALA A 60 5.38 3.87 -6.01
N GLY A 61 5.28 4.79 -6.99
CA GLY A 61 5.85 4.67 -8.33
C GLY A 61 4.87 4.17 -9.39
N PHE A 62 3.56 4.40 -9.20
CA PHE A 62 2.46 3.93 -10.06
C PHE A 62 1.54 5.06 -10.51
#